data_AF-A0A3D8VEX0-F1
#
_entry.id   AF-A0A3D8VEX0-F1
#
_cell.length_a   1.000
_cell.length_b   1.000
_cell.length_c   1.000
_cell.angle_alpha   90.00
_cell.angle_beta   90.00
_cell.angle_gamma   90.00
#
_symmetry.space_group_name_H-M   'P 1'
#
loop_
_entity.id
_entity.type
_entity.pdbx_description
1 polymer ?
#
loop_
_entity_poly.entity_id
_entity_poly.type
_entity_poly.pdbx_seq_one_letter_code
_entity_poly.pdbx_strand_id
1 'polypeptide(L)'
;MKAGRFKQWGAGIAAMALPVLASAQAADPKRWQLNMGQGVTVQSANAYSAHMFALWVCVIIGILVFGAMAYAMFKFRHSKGAVPDKDFTHSTKLEVIWTVVPVVLLVLMAFPATSKLIKMYDTRNAEMTVKITGYQWMWKYDYLGENVGFTSRLDRKSDQIRQSGKDARDADHPHYLLDVDNVLVLPTETKIRFVITADDVIHAWWVPALGWKQDAIPGIVNEAWTDIKEPGIYRGQCAELCGKDHGFMPIVVKAVPKAEYQQWLAAQKAKNAPAPAPAPAATPAAPAQPEATAPNTDATAATAEKQAPVAG
;
A
#
# COMPACT_ATOMS: atom_id res chain seq x y z
N MET A 1 -33.80 32.80 45.23
CA MET A 1 -33.90 32.08 43.93
C MET A 1 -32.81 31.01 43.89
N LYS A 2 -33.19 29.80 43.45
CA LYS A 2 -32.59 28.50 43.80
C LYS A 2 -31.15 28.28 43.28
N ALA A 3 -30.32 27.72 44.16
CA ALA A 3 -28.95 27.25 43.96
C ALA A 3 -28.84 25.95 43.11
N GLY A 4 -29.52 25.91 41.95
CA GLY A 4 -29.72 24.65 41.20
C GLY A 4 -29.06 24.53 39.82
N ARG A 5 -28.40 25.57 39.27
CA ARG A 5 -28.03 25.59 37.84
C ARG A 5 -26.55 25.44 37.50
N PHE A 6 -25.65 25.37 38.49
CA PHE A 6 -24.20 25.30 38.23
C PHE A 6 -23.64 23.87 38.11
N LYS A 7 -24.39 22.82 38.49
CA LYS A 7 -23.91 21.43 38.45
C LYS A 7 -24.04 20.73 37.07
N GLN A 8 -24.70 21.33 36.09
CA GLN A 8 -24.92 20.72 34.77
C GLN A 8 -23.83 21.03 33.73
N TRP A 9 -22.90 21.94 34.01
CA TRP A 9 -21.80 22.28 33.08
C TRP A 9 -20.52 21.46 33.32
N GLY A 10 -20.40 20.78 34.48
CA GLY A 10 -19.22 19.94 34.79
C GLY A 10 -19.25 18.54 34.16
N ALA A 11 -20.42 18.04 33.79
CA ALA A 11 -20.56 16.69 33.23
C ALA A 11 -20.30 16.63 31.70
N GLY A 12 -20.37 17.77 31.00
CA GLY A 12 -20.17 17.82 29.54
C GLY A 12 -18.71 17.76 29.10
N ILE A 13 -17.76 18.14 29.96
CA ILE A 13 -16.33 18.19 29.60
C ILE A 13 -15.62 16.86 29.87
N ALA A 14 -16.08 16.08 30.86
CA ALA A 14 -15.49 14.77 31.17
C ALA A 14 -15.84 13.66 30.15
N ALA A 15 -16.89 13.84 29.34
CA ALA A 15 -17.31 12.87 28.32
C ALA A 15 -16.49 12.92 27.02
N MET A 16 -15.61 13.91 26.84
CA MET A 16 -14.75 14.03 25.65
C MET A 16 -13.36 13.38 25.80
N ALA A 17 -13.07 12.75 26.94
CA ALA A 17 -11.74 12.25 27.28
C ALA A 17 -11.67 10.72 27.43
N LEU A 18 -12.41 9.96 26.62
CA LEU A 18 -12.22 8.51 26.51
C LEU A 18 -11.20 8.21 25.39
N PRO A 19 -10.04 7.59 25.68
CA PRO A 19 -9.12 7.16 24.64
C PRO A 19 -9.75 6.00 23.87
N VAL A 20 -9.94 6.21 22.57
CA VAL A 20 -10.39 5.19 21.62
C VAL A 20 -9.33 4.08 21.58
N LEU A 21 -9.75 2.84 21.86
CA LEU A 21 -8.95 1.63 21.69
C LEU A 21 -8.41 1.57 20.25
N ALA A 22 -7.08 1.59 20.11
CA ALA A 22 -6.40 1.51 18.83
C ALA A 22 -6.57 0.11 18.22
N SER A 23 -7.28 0.04 17.09
CA SER A 23 -7.20 -1.11 16.17
C SER A 23 -6.11 -0.81 15.14
N ALA A 24 -5.34 -1.82 14.72
CA ALA A 24 -4.46 -1.71 13.56
C ALA A 24 -5.28 -1.22 12.34
N GLN A 25 -4.84 -0.13 11.70
CA GLN A 25 -5.62 0.52 10.64
C GLN A 25 -5.47 -0.25 9.34
N ALA A 26 -6.58 -0.73 8.76
CA ALA A 26 -6.71 -0.92 7.32
C ALA A 26 -7.37 0.34 6.73
N ALA A 27 -7.43 0.51 5.41
CA ALA A 27 -8.34 1.46 4.76
C ALA A 27 -9.85 1.13 4.97
N ASP A 28 -10.17 0.40 6.02
CA ASP A 28 -11.50 0.00 6.48
C ASP A 28 -11.80 0.78 7.79
N PRO A 29 -12.15 2.07 7.69
CA PRO A 29 -12.41 2.89 8.86
C PRO A 29 -13.66 2.37 9.57
N LYS A 30 -13.58 2.25 10.91
CA LYS A 30 -14.75 1.90 11.70
C LYS A 30 -15.69 3.10 11.80
N ARG A 31 -17.00 2.86 11.78
CA ARG A 31 -18.00 3.92 11.98
C ARG A 31 -17.72 4.64 13.30
N TRP A 32 -17.67 5.97 13.27
CA TRP A 32 -17.32 6.85 14.40
C TRP A 32 -15.87 6.77 14.88
N GLN A 33 -14.96 6.21 14.08
CA GLN A 33 -13.54 6.33 14.34
C GLN A 33 -13.09 7.79 14.13
N LEU A 34 -12.62 8.43 15.21
CA LEU A 34 -12.21 9.85 15.20
C LEU A 34 -10.71 10.05 15.02
N ASN A 35 -9.91 9.04 15.32
CA ASN A 35 -8.46 9.10 15.25
C ASN A 35 -7.93 8.13 14.20
N MET A 36 -6.73 8.40 13.69
CA MET A 36 -6.00 7.41 12.89
C MET A 36 -5.55 6.24 13.78
N GLY A 37 -5.37 5.06 13.17
CA GLY A 37 -4.82 3.92 13.90
C GLY A 37 -3.31 3.98 14.02
N GLN A 38 -2.75 3.07 14.82
CA GLN A 38 -1.30 2.99 15.06
C GLN A 38 -0.54 2.30 13.91
N GLY A 39 -1.27 1.58 13.04
CA GLY A 39 -0.72 0.74 11.98
C GLY A 39 0.06 -0.46 12.53
N VAL A 40 0.94 -1.04 11.70
CA VAL A 40 1.63 -2.32 11.97
C VAL A 40 3.13 -2.29 11.69
N THR A 41 3.68 -1.09 11.61
CA THR A 41 5.08 -0.84 11.22
C THR A 41 5.72 0.19 12.15
N VAL A 42 7.05 0.28 12.11
CA VAL A 42 7.76 1.32 12.87
C VAL A 42 7.41 2.72 12.34
N GLN A 43 7.16 2.86 11.03
CA GLN A 43 6.80 4.13 10.39
C GLN A 43 5.43 4.60 10.87
N SER A 44 4.43 3.71 10.89
CA SER A 44 3.08 4.04 11.35
C SER A 44 3.05 4.42 12.83
N ALA A 45 3.80 3.73 13.69
CA ALA A 45 3.94 4.09 15.09
C ALA A 45 4.62 5.47 15.28
N ASN A 46 5.64 5.77 14.46
CA ASN A 46 6.30 7.06 14.45
C ASN A 46 5.37 8.20 14.00
N ALA A 47 4.58 7.97 12.95
CA ALA A 47 3.57 8.91 12.48
C ALA A 47 2.48 9.13 13.56
N TYR A 48 2.00 8.06 14.20
CA TYR A 48 1.03 8.12 15.30
C TYR A 48 1.52 8.94 16.48
N SER A 49 2.72 8.64 16.99
CA SER A 49 3.30 9.40 18.10
C SER A 49 3.50 10.88 17.77
N ALA A 50 3.98 11.19 16.55
CA ALA A 50 4.18 12.57 16.11
C ALA A 50 2.85 13.33 15.98
N HIS A 51 1.83 12.70 15.39
CA HIS A 51 0.48 13.26 15.29
C HIS A 51 -0.11 13.54 16.67
N MET A 52 -0.10 12.56 17.57
CA MET A 52 -0.69 12.73 18.91
C MET A 52 0.00 13.82 19.71
N PHE A 53 1.33 13.92 19.61
CA PHE A 53 2.07 15.00 20.23
C PHE A 53 1.67 16.37 19.68
N ALA A 54 1.64 16.53 18.35
CA ALA A 54 1.21 17.78 17.71
C ALA A 54 -0.24 18.13 18.05
N LEU A 55 -1.14 17.14 18.09
CA LEU A 55 -2.54 17.30 18.46
C LEU A 55 -2.67 17.85 19.88
N TRP A 56 -1.96 17.29 20.86
CA TRP A 56 -2.01 17.78 22.24
C TRP A 56 -1.45 19.19 22.40
N VAL A 57 -0.38 19.53 21.67
CA VAL A 57 0.12 20.91 21.60
C VAL A 57 -0.97 21.85 21.08
N CYS A 58 -1.65 21.48 19.99
CA CYS A 58 -2.75 22.27 19.42
C CYS A 58 -3.94 22.40 20.39
N VAL A 59 -4.30 21.34 21.11
CA VAL A 59 -5.37 21.36 22.11
C VAL A 59 -5.04 22.33 23.25
N ILE A 60 -3.81 22.31 23.77
CA ILE A 60 -3.37 23.22 24.83
C ILE A 60 -3.42 24.68 24.35
N ILE A 61 -2.87 24.96 23.17
CA ILE A 61 -2.92 26.31 22.57
C ILE A 61 -4.37 26.73 22.35
N GLY A 62 -5.21 25.84 21.84
CA GLY A 62 -6.64 26.06 21.66
C GLY A 62 -7.33 26.47 22.97
N ILE A 63 -7.11 25.72 24.05
CA ILE A 63 -7.66 26.04 25.38
C ILE A 63 -7.20 27.43 25.84
N LEU A 64 -5.92 27.78 25.64
CA LEU A 64 -5.40 29.09 26.01
C LEU A 64 -6.06 30.22 25.20
N VAL A 65 -6.15 30.07 23.89
CA VAL A 65 -6.73 31.08 22.98
C VAL A 65 -8.24 31.22 23.22
N PHE A 66 -8.99 30.11 23.20
CA PHE A 66 -10.44 30.14 23.45
C PHE A 66 -10.76 30.57 24.87
N GLY A 67 -9.93 30.20 25.85
CA GLY A 67 -10.05 30.66 27.24
C GLY A 67 -9.84 32.17 27.38
N ALA A 68 -8.78 32.72 26.79
CA ALA A 68 -8.52 34.16 26.77
C ALA A 68 -9.63 34.93 26.04
N MET A 69 -10.11 34.41 24.91
CA MET A 69 -11.23 35.00 24.16
C MET A 69 -12.54 34.97 24.97
N ALA A 70 -12.88 33.82 25.57
CA ALA A 70 -14.06 33.71 26.44
C ALA A 70 -13.95 34.69 27.63
N TYR A 71 -12.79 34.74 28.28
CA TYR A 71 -12.53 35.70 29.36
C TYR A 71 -12.75 37.14 28.89
N ALA A 72 -12.17 37.53 27.76
CA ALA A 72 -12.32 38.86 27.21
C ALA A 72 -13.79 39.19 26.90
N MET A 73 -14.51 38.27 26.25
CA MET A 73 -15.93 38.42 25.94
C MET A 73 -16.81 38.54 27.20
N PHE A 74 -16.48 37.86 28.29
CA PHE A 74 -17.27 37.91 29.53
C PHE A 74 -16.90 39.08 30.45
N LYS A 75 -15.63 39.48 30.47
CA LYS A 75 -15.12 40.55 31.34
C LYS A 75 -15.28 41.93 30.72
N PHE A 76 -14.97 42.08 29.43
CA PHE A 76 -14.93 43.38 28.74
C PHE A 76 -16.19 43.64 27.88
N ARG A 77 -17.29 42.94 28.15
CA ARG A 77 -18.56 43.18 27.45
C ARG A 77 -19.16 44.53 27.82
N HIS A 78 -19.67 45.26 26.82
CA HIS A 78 -20.37 46.54 27.01
C HIS A 78 -21.49 46.47 28.06
N SER A 79 -22.23 45.35 28.12
CA SER A 79 -23.33 45.17 29.09
C SER A 79 -22.88 45.20 30.56
N LYS A 80 -21.57 45.09 30.85
CA LYS A 80 -21.01 45.18 32.21
C LYS A 80 -20.38 46.56 32.48
N GLY A 81 -20.59 47.54 31.61
CA GLY A 81 -20.01 48.88 31.72
C GLY A 81 -18.51 48.93 31.41
N ALA A 82 -17.99 47.97 30.64
CA ALA A 82 -16.60 48.00 30.21
C ALA A 82 -16.35 49.18 29.26
N VAL A 83 -15.40 50.05 29.60
CA VAL A 83 -14.95 51.17 28.77
C VAL A 83 -13.65 50.73 28.06
N PRO A 84 -13.54 50.89 26.73
CA PRO A 84 -12.33 50.51 26.01
C PRO A 84 -11.17 51.43 26.40
N ASP A 85 -10.01 50.83 26.66
CA ASP A 85 -8.74 51.55 26.72
C ASP A 85 -8.38 52.05 25.32
N LYS A 86 -8.05 53.33 25.19
CA LYS A 86 -7.67 53.98 23.93
C LYS A 86 -6.18 54.32 23.86
N ASP A 87 -5.47 54.22 24.98
CA ASP A 87 -4.08 54.66 25.10
C ASP A 87 -3.11 53.49 24.85
N PHE A 88 -3.51 52.28 25.24
CA PHE A 88 -2.71 51.07 24.99
C PHE A 88 -2.81 50.60 23.54
N THR A 89 -1.72 50.74 22.79
CA THR A 89 -1.65 50.34 21.36
C THR A 89 -0.68 49.19 21.09
N HIS A 90 0.40 49.08 21.85
CA HIS A 90 1.43 48.07 21.63
C HIS A 90 2.16 47.72 22.94
N SER A 91 2.82 46.57 22.93
CA SER A 91 3.74 46.18 24.00
C SER A 91 4.82 45.32 23.39
N THR A 92 5.98 45.94 23.15
CA THR A 92 7.16 45.25 22.59
C THR A 92 7.52 44.02 23.42
N LYS A 93 7.33 44.07 24.75
CA LYS A 93 7.58 42.92 25.62
C LYS A 93 6.63 41.74 25.33
N LEU A 94 5.32 41.99 25.17
CA LEU A 94 4.36 40.95 24.82
C LEU A 94 4.61 40.41 23.41
N GLU A 95 4.93 41.32 22.48
CA GLU A 95 5.25 40.99 21.09
C GLU A 95 6.46 40.08 20.96
N VAL A 96 7.51 40.34 21.74
CA VAL A 96 8.69 39.47 21.78
C VAL A 96 8.32 38.10 22.36
N ILE A 97 7.54 38.05 23.45
CA ILE A 97 7.15 36.78 24.09
C ILE A 97 6.34 35.90 23.12
N TRP A 98 5.29 36.43 22.50
CA TRP A 98 4.43 35.63 21.60
C TRP A 98 5.09 35.32 20.26
N THR A 99 6.21 35.95 19.92
CA THR A 99 7.01 35.62 18.74
C THR A 99 8.04 34.54 19.06
N VAL A 100 8.79 34.72 20.14
CA VAL A 100 9.88 33.80 20.52
C VAL A 100 9.34 32.44 20.99
N VAL A 101 8.25 32.42 21.77
CA VAL A 101 7.71 31.16 22.30
C VAL A 101 7.28 30.20 21.19
N PRO A 102 6.48 30.59 20.17
CA PRO A 102 6.16 29.72 19.05
C PRO A 102 7.38 29.28 18.23
N VAL A 103 8.37 30.16 18.03
CA VAL A 103 9.61 29.80 17.31
C VAL A 103 10.36 28.70 18.05
N VAL A 104 10.58 28.85 19.36
CA VAL A 104 11.26 27.83 20.17
C VAL A 104 10.47 26.53 20.17
N LEU A 105 9.14 26.60 20.31
CA LEU A 105 8.27 25.42 20.26
C LEU A 105 8.45 24.66 18.93
N LEU A 106 8.40 25.35 17.79
CA LEU A 106 8.58 24.74 16.47
C LEU A 106 9.95 24.09 16.30
N VAL A 107 11.03 24.73 16.75
CA VAL A 107 12.39 24.18 16.69
C VAL A 107 12.50 22.88 17.49
N LEU A 108 11.94 22.85 18.70
CA LEU A 108 11.94 21.64 19.54
C LEU A 108 11.15 20.49 18.90
N MET A 109 10.06 20.79 18.18
CA MET A 109 9.29 19.78 17.47
C MET A 109 10.00 19.27 16.20
N ALA A 110 10.72 20.14 15.50
CA ALA A 110 11.34 19.83 14.22
C ALA A 110 12.50 18.82 14.33
N PHE A 111 13.30 18.88 15.40
CA PHE A 111 14.48 18.01 15.56
C PHE A 111 14.16 16.50 15.59
N PRO A 112 13.26 15.99 16.46
CA PRO A 112 12.90 14.57 16.45
C PRO A 112 12.12 14.18 15.18
N ALA A 113 11.31 15.09 14.62
CA ALA A 113 10.56 14.83 13.40
C ALA A 113 11.50 14.60 12.20
N THR A 114 12.52 15.44 12.05
CA THR A 114 13.52 15.33 10.97
C THR A 114 14.31 14.03 11.09
N SER A 115 14.73 13.66 12.31
CA SER A 115 15.44 12.40 12.55
C SER A 115 14.62 11.16 12.16
N LYS A 116 13.30 11.17 12.43
CA LYS A 116 12.38 10.10 12.02
C LYS A 116 12.17 10.09 10.49
N LEU A 117 12.06 11.27 9.88
CA LEU A 117 11.89 11.42 8.43
C LEU A 117 13.09 10.87 7.66
N ILE A 118 14.32 11.15 8.10
CA ILE A 118 15.53 10.60 7.47
C ILE A 118 15.51 9.06 7.51
N LYS A 119 15.13 8.45 8.63
CA LYS A 119 15.02 6.98 8.74
C LYS A 119 13.91 6.41 7.84
N MET A 120 12.82 7.15 7.66
CA MET A 120 11.73 6.76 6.77
C MET A 120 12.17 6.67 5.31
N TYR A 121 13.09 7.54 4.86
CA TYR A 121 13.64 7.52 3.50
C TYR A 121 14.85 6.58 3.33
N ASP A 122 15.33 5.91 4.39
CA ASP A 122 16.45 4.98 4.29
C ASP A 122 16.01 3.58 3.83
N THR A 123 16.03 3.36 2.52
CA THR A 123 15.63 2.11 1.85
C THR A 123 16.74 1.06 1.75
N ARG A 124 17.94 1.35 2.26
CA ARG A 124 19.11 0.46 2.16
C ARG A 124 18.90 -0.84 2.95
N ASN A 125 19.66 -1.88 2.60
CA ASN A 125 19.65 -3.19 3.27
C ASN A 125 18.27 -3.86 3.32
N ALA A 126 17.46 -3.70 2.27
CA ALA A 126 16.21 -4.43 2.13
C ALA A 126 16.47 -5.89 1.74
N GLU A 127 15.71 -6.82 2.33
CA GLU A 127 15.80 -8.26 2.05
C GLU A 127 15.11 -8.63 0.74
N MET A 128 14.13 -7.83 0.29
CA MET A 128 13.45 -8.02 -0.99
C MET A 128 12.97 -6.69 -1.58
N THR A 129 12.70 -6.68 -2.89
CA THR A 129 12.14 -5.52 -3.59
C THR A 129 10.89 -5.89 -4.38
N VAL A 130 9.82 -5.10 -4.22
CA VAL A 130 8.59 -5.20 -5.03
C VAL A 130 8.47 -3.93 -5.87
N LYS A 131 8.37 -4.08 -7.19
CA LYS A 131 8.01 -2.97 -8.08
C LYS A 131 6.49 -2.84 -8.11
N ILE A 132 6.03 -1.61 -7.93
CA ILE A 132 4.62 -1.22 -8.02
C ILE A 132 4.49 -0.31 -9.23
N THR A 133 3.57 -0.65 -10.13
CA THR A 133 3.23 0.21 -11.28
C THR A 133 1.74 0.55 -11.25
N GLY A 134 1.43 1.84 -11.20
CA GLY A 134 0.05 2.34 -11.32
C GLY A 134 -0.41 2.40 -12.78
N TYR A 135 -1.66 1.99 -13.01
CA TYR A 135 -2.38 2.11 -14.27
C TYR A 135 -3.83 2.57 -13.99
N GLN A 136 -4.50 3.17 -14.94
CA GLN A 136 -5.93 3.46 -14.91
C GLN A 136 -6.73 2.15 -15.13
N TRP A 137 -7.44 1.57 -14.15
CA TRP A 137 -7.42 1.83 -12.70
C TRP A 137 -7.14 0.52 -11.97
N MET A 138 -5.85 0.21 -11.81
CA MET A 138 -5.34 -1.03 -11.27
C MET A 138 -3.86 -0.88 -10.88
N TRP A 139 -3.36 -1.84 -10.11
CA TRP A 139 -1.96 -1.88 -9.68
C TRP A 139 -1.28 -3.13 -10.23
N LYS A 140 -0.11 -2.98 -10.82
CA LYS A 140 0.77 -4.12 -11.14
C LYS A 140 1.84 -4.26 -10.08
N TYR A 141 2.07 -5.49 -9.65
CA TYR A 141 3.12 -5.86 -8.71
C TYR A 141 4.09 -6.82 -9.39
N ASP A 142 5.39 -6.50 -9.35
CA ASP A 142 6.46 -7.36 -9.82
C ASP A 142 7.44 -7.62 -8.66
N TYR A 143 7.62 -8.88 -8.28
CA TYR A 143 8.58 -9.33 -7.26
C TYR A 143 9.94 -9.47 -7.93
N LEU A 144 10.81 -8.48 -7.74
CA LEU A 144 12.07 -8.39 -8.47
C LEU A 144 13.00 -9.54 -8.08
N GLY A 145 13.58 -10.21 -9.08
CA GLY A 145 14.43 -11.39 -8.89
C GLY A 145 13.67 -12.71 -8.77
N GLU A 146 12.34 -12.68 -8.64
CA GLU A 146 11.54 -13.90 -8.40
C GLU A 146 10.78 -14.40 -9.64
N ASN A 147 10.78 -13.64 -10.73
CA ASN A 147 9.95 -13.89 -11.93
C ASN A 147 8.45 -14.09 -11.60
N VAL A 148 7.98 -13.35 -10.60
CA VAL A 148 6.58 -13.34 -10.18
C VAL A 148 6.05 -11.93 -10.36
N GLY A 149 5.00 -11.79 -11.16
CA GLY A 149 4.29 -10.54 -11.32
C GLY A 149 2.84 -10.77 -11.67
N PHE A 150 1.97 -9.85 -11.26
CA PHE A 150 0.54 -9.90 -11.54
C PHE A 150 -0.09 -8.51 -11.46
N THR A 151 -1.31 -8.40 -11.98
CA THR A 151 -2.13 -7.20 -11.89
C THR A 151 -3.23 -7.42 -10.86
N SER A 152 -3.48 -6.40 -10.05
CA SER A 152 -4.50 -6.34 -9.00
C SER A 152 -5.50 -5.26 -9.36
N ARG A 153 -6.77 -5.66 -9.47
CA ARG A 153 -7.91 -4.79 -9.81
C ARG A 153 -8.95 -4.88 -8.71
N LEU A 154 -9.90 -3.94 -8.71
CA LEU A 154 -11.09 -4.04 -7.88
C LEU A 154 -11.73 -5.42 -8.03
N ASP A 155 -12.15 -6.02 -6.90
CA ASP A 155 -12.82 -7.31 -6.93
C ASP A 155 -14.11 -7.26 -7.76
N ARG A 156 -14.45 -8.39 -8.38
CA ARG A 156 -15.58 -8.47 -9.32
C ARG A 156 -16.93 -8.21 -8.67
N LYS A 157 -17.10 -8.53 -7.39
CA LYS A 157 -18.38 -8.33 -6.71
C LYS A 157 -18.60 -6.84 -6.41
N SER A 158 -17.58 -6.13 -5.94
CA SER A 158 -17.63 -4.66 -5.84
C SER A 158 -17.88 -4.00 -7.19
N ASP A 159 -17.22 -4.46 -8.26
CA ASP A 159 -17.42 -3.93 -9.61
C ASP A 159 -18.85 -4.14 -10.13
N GLN A 160 -19.46 -5.29 -9.85
CA GLN A 160 -20.86 -5.56 -10.18
C GLN A 160 -21.82 -4.69 -9.36
N ILE A 161 -21.60 -4.57 -8.04
CA ILE A 161 -22.47 -3.80 -7.15
C ILE A 161 -22.48 -2.32 -7.58
N ARG A 162 -21.31 -1.73 -7.84
CA ARG A 162 -21.22 -0.30 -8.23
C ARG A 162 -21.91 0.01 -9.56
N GLN A 163 -21.99 -0.96 -10.46
CA GLN A 163 -22.63 -0.82 -11.77
C GLN A 163 -24.12 -1.21 -11.77
N SER A 164 -24.61 -1.81 -10.68
CA SER A 164 -25.97 -2.35 -10.62
C SER A 164 -27.09 -1.32 -10.45
N GLY A 165 -26.74 -0.08 -10.07
CA GLY A 165 -27.70 0.97 -9.70
C GLY A 165 -28.42 0.72 -8.36
N LYS A 166 -28.06 -0.34 -7.62
CA LYS A 166 -28.58 -0.64 -6.28
C LYS A 166 -27.77 0.06 -5.21
N ASP A 167 -28.39 0.28 -4.05
CA ASP A 167 -27.68 0.77 -2.88
C ASP A 167 -26.67 -0.29 -2.41
N ALA A 168 -25.39 0.07 -2.36
CA ALA A 168 -24.33 -0.83 -1.91
C ALA A 168 -24.49 -1.23 -0.43
N ARG A 169 -25.26 -0.47 0.37
CA ARG A 169 -25.55 -0.80 1.77
C ARG A 169 -26.42 -2.06 1.92
N ASP A 170 -27.17 -2.40 0.89
CA ASP A 170 -28.01 -3.60 0.85
C ASP A 170 -27.23 -4.84 0.36
N ALA A 171 -26.00 -4.65 -0.10
CA ALA A 171 -25.15 -5.74 -0.56
C ALA A 171 -24.41 -6.39 0.62
N ASP A 172 -24.42 -7.73 0.68
CA ASP A 172 -23.61 -8.50 1.62
C ASP A 172 -22.14 -8.54 1.16
N HIS A 173 -21.44 -7.40 1.24
CA HIS A 173 -20.04 -7.25 0.88
C HIS A 173 -19.30 -6.34 1.88
N PRO A 174 -18.73 -6.91 2.96
CA PRO A 174 -18.24 -6.14 4.11
C PRO A 174 -17.11 -5.15 3.76
N HIS A 175 -16.32 -5.44 2.73
CA HIS A 175 -15.21 -4.60 2.28
C HIS A 175 -15.46 -4.06 0.86
N TYR A 176 -16.70 -3.66 0.58
CA TYR A 176 -17.08 -3.06 -0.70
C TYR A 176 -16.11 -1.91 -1.08
N LEU A 177 -15.61 -1.95 -2.32
CA LEU A 177 -14.58 -1.05 -2.88
C LEU A 177 -13.18 -1.16 -2.28
N LEU A 178 -12.95 -2.09 -1.36
CA LEU A 178 -11.67 -2.25 -0.67
C LEU A 178 -11.01 -3.61 -0.92
N ASP A 179 -11.71 -4.56 -1.53
CA ASP A 179 -11.15 -5.85 -1.94
C ASP A 179 -10.66 -5.84 -3.40
N VAL A 180 -9.76 -6.78 -3.70
CA VAL A 180 -9.13 -6.94 -5.02
C VAL A 180 -9.21 -8.37 -5.50
N ASP A 181 -9.04 -8.58 -6.82
CA ASP A 181 -8.97 -9.91 -7.42
C ASP A 181 -7.66 -10.65 -7.08
N ASN A 182 -6.54 -9.94 -7.00
CA ASN A 182 -5.21 -10.47 -6.69
C ASN A 182 -4.55 -9.67 -5.56
N VAL A 183 -4.21 -10.34 -4.47
CA VAL A 183 -3.63 -9.74 -3.26
C VAL A 183 -2.10 -9.68 -3.32
N LEU A 184 -1.53 -8.56 -2.87
CA LEU A 184 -0.08 -8.44 -2.65
C LEU A 184 0.30 -9.23 -1.39
N VAL A 185 0.99 -10.36 -1.54
CA VAL A 185 1.43 -11.17 -0.39
C VAL A 185 2.85 -10.80 0.00
N LEU A 186 3.07 -10.46 1.27
CA LEU A 186 4.37 -10.03 1.80
C LEU A 186 4.75 -10.85 3.04
N PRO A 187 6.04 -11.13 3.27
CA PRO A 187 6.49 -11.76 4.51
C PRO A 187 6.52 -10.77 5.68
N THR A 188 6.14 -11.22 6.87
CA THR A 188 6.39 -10.48 8.12
C THR A 188 7.87 -10.52 8.50
N GLU A 189 8.27 -9.62 9.41
CA GLU A 189 9.65 -9.50 9.93
C GLU A 189 10.72 -9.43 8.83
N THR A 190 10.40 -8.68 7.78
CA THR A 190 11.24 -8.52 6.59
C THR A 190 11.28 -7.06 6.21
N LYS A 191 12.48 -6.51 5.98
CA LYS A 191 12.57 -5.16 5.40
C LYS A 191 12.32 -5.24 3.89
N ILE A 192 11.18 -4.72 3.45
CA ILE A 192 10.73 -4.78 2.05
C ILE A 192 10.88 -3.39 1.44
N ARG A 193 11.64 -3.29 0.35
CA ARG A 193 11.71 -2.07 -0.47
C ARG A 193 10.64 -2.10 -1.55
N PHE A 194 9.97 -0.98 -1.73
CA PHE A 194 9.09 -0.74 -2.86
C PHE A 194 9.75 0.22 -3.82
N VAL A 195 9.67 -0.08 -5.12
CA VAL A 195 10.03 0.85 -6.19
C VAL A 195 8.75 1.17 -6.97
N ILE A 196 8.34 2.43 -6.97
CA ILE A 196 6.98 2.85 -7.28
C ILE A 196 7.02 3.82 -8.47
N THR A 197 6.26 3.50 -9.51
CA THR A 197 6.13 4.29 -10.75
C THR A 197 4.72 4.14 -11.30
N ALA A 198 4.38 4.88 -12.36
CA ALA A 198 3.18 4.63 -13.16
C ALA A 198 3.52 4.54 -14.65
N ASP A 199 2.59 4.05 -15.46
CA ASP A 199 2.75 3.93 -16.92
C ASP A 199 1.84 4.89 -17.71
N ASP A 200 0.86 5.53 -17.06
CA ASP A 200 -0.09 6.45 -17.68
C ASP A 200 -0.12 7.83 -17.02
N VAL A 201 -0.84 7.98 -15.90
CA VAL A 201 -1.01 9.22 -15.15
C VAL A 201 -0.42 9.08 -13.74
N ILE A 202 -0.45 10.15 -12.95
CA ILE A 202 -0.01 10.08 -11.56
C ILE A 202 -1.05 9.31 -10.74
N HIS A 203 -0.59 8.37 -9.94
CA HIS A 203 -1.35 7.71 -8.88
C HIS A 203 -0.61 7.90 -7.56
N ALA A 204 -1.17 7.42 -6.44
CA ALA A 204 -0.40 7.30 -5.20
C ALA A 204 -0.76 6.02 -4.46
N TRP A 205 0.26 5.25 -4.13
CA TRP A 205 0.10 3.99 -3.43
C TRP A 205 0.09 4.26 -1.93
N TRP A 206 -1.05 3.99 -1.28
CA TRP A 206 -1.24 4.27 0.13
C TRP A 206 -1.96 3.13 0.86
N VAL A 207 -1.25 2.49 1.77
CA VAL A 207 -1.80 1.54 2.74
C VAL A 207 -1.64 2.15 4.13
N PRO A 208 -2.70 2.68 4.76
CA PRO A 208 -2.58 3.43 6.01
C PRO A 208 -1.90 2.65 7.15
N ALA A 209 -2.08 1.32 7.19
CA ALA A 209 -1.42 0.42 8.14
C ALA A 209 0.11 0.56 8.14
N LEU A 210 0.69 0.89 6.98
CA LEU A 210 2.13 0.99 6.79
C LEU A 210 2.67 2.38 7.13
N GLY A 211 1.79 3.36 7.35
CA GLY A 211 2.17 4.66 7.91
C GLY A 211 2.86 5.64 6.94
N TRP A 212 2.92 5.32 5.66
CA TRP A 212 3.44 6.21 4.62
C TRP A 212 2.63 6.08 3.34
N LYS A 213 2.73 7.10 2.49
CA LYS A 213 2.15 7.15 1.14
C LYS A 213 3.24 7.57 0.16
N GLN A 214 3.21 7.05 -1.06
CA GLN A 214 4.16 7.46 -2.09
C GLN A 214 3.47 7.54 -3.45
N ASP A 215 3.74 8.64 -4.15
CA ASP A 215 3.19 8.88 -5.47
C ASP A 215 3.88 7.97 -6.50
N ALA A 216 3.08 7.42 -7.41
CA ALA A 216 3.47 6.66 -8.57
C ALA A 216 3.42 7.60 -9.78
N ILE A 217 4.59 8.05 -10.24
CA ILE A 217 4.71 9.12 -11.25
C ILE A 217 5.28 8.52 -12.54
N PRO A 218 4.66 8.72 -13.70
CA PRO A 218 5.22 8.27 -14.97
C PRO A 218 6.62 8.86 -15.21
N GLY A 219 7.57 7.99 -15.55
CA GLY A 219 8.97 8.39 -15.81
C GLY A 219 9.84 8.61 -14.57
N ILE A 220 9.32 8.43 -13.35
CA ILE A 220 10.09 8.53 -12.10
C ILE A 220 9.90 7.27 -11.26
N VAL A 221 11.00 6.69 -10.80
CA VAL A 221 10.97 5.58 -9.84
C VAL A 221 11.21 6.13 -8.44
N ASN A 222 10.14 6.22 -7.66
CA ASN A 222 10.22 6.54 -6.24
C ASN A 222 10.51 5.29 -5.42
N GLU A 223 11.11 5.46 -4.23
CA GLU A 223 11.32 4.36 -3.31
C GLU A 223 10.62 4.59 -1.98
N ALA A 224 10.14 3.50 -1.38
CA ALA A 224 9.64 3.47 -0.01
C ALA A 224 9.96 2.11 0.61
N TRP A 225 9.78 1.94 1.91
CA TRP A 225 10.00 0.64 2.55
C TRP A 225 9.06 0.40 3.72
N THR A 226 8.88 -0.88 4.06
CA THR A 226 8.08 -1.30 5.21
C THR A 226 8.75 -2.47 5.93
N ASP A 227 8.43 -2.63 7.22
CA ASP A 227 8.66 -3.84 7.99
C ASP A 227 7.39 -4.24 8.76
N ILE A 228 6.66 -5.22 8.24
CA ILE A 228 5.38 -5.62 8.83
C ILE A 228 5.64 -6.60 9.97
N LYS A 229 5.20 -6.26 11.19
CA LYS A 229 5.43 -7.08 12.39
C LYS A 229 4.41 -8.18 12.59
N GLU A 230 3.16 -7.89 12.26
CA GLU A 230 2.04 -8.80 12.53
C GLU A 230 1.50 -9.38 11.22
N PRO A 231 1.17 -10.69 11.17
CA PRO A 231 0.42 -11.24 10.06
C PRO A 231 -1.00 -10.64 10.00
N GLY A 232 -1.52 -10.44 8.80
CA GLY A 232 -2.84 -9.85 8.63
C GLY A 232 -3.15 -9.40 7.21
N ILE A 233 -4.34 -8.80 7.05
CA ILE A 233 -4.78 -8.17 5.81
C ILE A 233 -4.86 -6.67 6.02
N TYR A 234 -4.14 -5.91 5.21
CA TYR A 234 -4.06 -4.46 5.27
C TYR A 234 -4.53 -3.88 3.96
N ARG A 235 -5.59 -3.06 4.04
CA ARG A 235 -6.20 -2.45 2.86
C ARG A 235 -5.68 -1.03 2.66
N GLY A 236 -5.63 -0.60 1.41
CA GLY A 236 -5.22 0.71 0.95
C GLY A 236 -6.05 1.16 -0.24
N GLN A 237 -5.84 2.40 -0.66
CA GLN A 237 -6.51 2.99 -1.82
C GLN A 237 -5.53 3.89 -2.59
N CYS A 238 -5.89 4.21 -3.84
CA CYS A 238 -5.19 5.28 -4.55
C CYS A 238 -5.43 6.61 -3.84
N ALA A 239 -4.35 7.37 -3.60
CA ALA A 239 -4.40 8.63 -2.85
C ALA A 239 -4.06 9.88 -3.69
N GLU A 240 -4.03 9.74 -5.02
CA GLU A 240 -3.84 10.83 -5.99
C GLU A 240 -4.88 10.72 -7.11
N LEU A 241 -5.52 11.83 -7.46
CA LEU A 241 -6.63 11.84 -8.41
C LEU A 241 -6.15 11.42 -9.81
N CYS A 242 -6.57 10.23 -10.25
CA CYS A 242 -6.10 9.61 -11.48
C CYS A 242 -7.20 9.38 -12.54
N GLY A 243 -8.34 10.09 -12.41
CA GLY A 243 -9.43 10.07 -13.40
C GLY A 243 -10.72 9.41 -12.92
N LYS A 244 -11.57 9.00 -13.88
CA LYS A 244 -12.96 8.56 -13.65
C LYS A 244 -13.11 7.52 -12.53
N ASP A 245 -12.29 6.47 -12.56
CA ASP A 245 -12.39 5.36 -11.60
C ASP A 245 -11.32 5.44 -10.50
N HIS A 246 -10.85 6.66 -10.16
CA HIS A 246 -9.88 6.89 -9.08
C HIS A 246 -10.26 6.21 -7.75
N GLY A 247 -11.54 6.24 -7.38
CA GLY A 247 -12.06 5.60 -6.17
C GLY A 247 -12.20 4.08 -6.24
N PHE A 248 -11.82 3.44 -7.36
CA PHE A 248 -12.11 2.03 -7.67
C PHE A 248 -10.84 1.23 -8.01
N MET A 249 -9.69 1.61 -7.47
CA MET A 249 -8.43 0.85 -7.58
C MET A 249 -7.78 0.62 -6.21
N PRO A 250 -8.43 -0.20 -5.36
CA PRO A 250 -7.94 -0.47 -4.02
C PRO A 250 -6.65 -1.28 -4.03
N ILE A 251 -6.05 -1.39 -2.85
CA ILE A 251 -4.84 -2.14 -2.58
C ILE A 251 -5.16 -3.10 -1.44
N VAL A 252 -4.75 -4.36 -1.56
CA VAL A 252 -4.81 -5.30 -0.43
C VAL A 252 -3.47 -5.99 -0.27
N VAL A 253 -2.89 -5.85 0.92
CA VAL A 253 -1.65 -6.47 1.35
C VAL A 253 -1.98 -7.59 2.33
N LYS A 254 -1.60 -8.82 2.02
CA LYS A 254 -1.66 -9.96 2.94
C LYS A 254 -0.26 -10.20 3.50
N ALA A 255 -0.02 -9.84 4.75
CA ALA A 255 1.22 -10.17 5.44
C ALA A 255 1.12 -11.55 6.07
N VAL A 256 2.10 -12.40 5.80
CA VAL A 256 2.13 -13.79 6.27
C VAL A 256 3.50 -14.14 6.87
N PRO A 257 3.60 -15.14 7.76
CA PRO A 257 4.89 -15.60 8.26
C PRO A 257 5.84 -16.01 7.13
N LYS A 258 7.15 -15.83 7.31
CA LYS A 258 8.18 -16.14 6.29
C LYS A 258 8.01 -17.53 5.66
N ALA A 259 7.68 -18.55 6.45
CA ALA A 259 7.47 -19.91 5.95
C ALA A 259 6.26 -20.03 4.98
N GLU A 260 5.12 -19.42 5.33
CA GLU A 260 3.94 -19.38 4.45
C GLU A 260 4.23 -18.56 3.18
N TYR A 261 4.98 -17.46 3.31
CA TYR A 261 5.39 -16.66 2.16
C TYR A 261 6.23 -17.47 1.17
N GLN A 262 7.18 -18.27 1.65
CA GLN A 262 8.01 -19.11 0.76
C GLN A 262 7.18 -20.18 0.04
N GLN A 263 6.20 -20.78 0.71
CA GLN A 263 5.27 -21.72 0.08
C GLN A 263 4.42 -21.04 -0.99
N TRP A 264 3.88 -19.86 -0.68
CA TRP A 264 3.11 -19.05 -1.63
C TRP A 264 3.97 -18.66 -2.85
N LEU A 265 5.21 -18.21 -2.62
CA LEU A 265 6.14 -17.80 -3.66
C LEU A 265 6.48 -18.97 -4.59
N ALA A 266 6.77 -20.15 -4.04
CA ALA A 266 7.05 -21.35 -4.82
C ALA A 266 5.84 -21.75 -5.69
N ALA A 267 4.63 -21.70 -5.14
CA ALA A 267 3.42 -21.97 -5.90
C ALA A 267 3.20 -20.94 -7.02
N GLN A 268 3.50 -19.67 -6.78
CA GLN A 268 3.35 -18.62 -7.79
C GLN A 268 4.38 -18.74 -8.92
N LYS A 269 5.63 -19.10 -8.59
CA LYS A 269 6.66 -19.42 -9.59
C LYS A 269 6.26 -20.60 -10.46
N ALA A 270 5.68 -21.64 -9.87
CA ALA A 270 5.22 -22.82 -10.62
C ALA A 270 4.11 -22.48 -11.63
N LYS A 271 3.19 -21.56 -11.28
CA LYS A 271 2.15 -21.07 -12.19
C LYS A 271 2.71 -20.26 -13.37
N ASN A 272 3.83 -19.58 -13.14
CA ASN A 272 4.50 -18.73 -14.13
C ASN A 272 5.60 -19.46 -14.91
N ALA A 273 5.81 -20.75 -14.66
CA ALA A 273 6.78 -21.55 -15.38
C ALA A 273 6.33 -21.72 -16.85
N PRO A 274 7.25 -21.60 -17.83
CA PRO A 274 6.92 -21.94 -19.22
C PRO A 274 6.37 -23.36 -19.30
N ALA A 275 5.37 -23.58 -20.16
CA ALA A 275 4.90 -24.92 -20.46
C ALA A 275 6.12 -25.77 -20.89
N PRO A 276 6.23 -27.05 -20.45
CA PRO A 276 7.30 -27.92 -20.90
C PRO A 276 7.38 -27.88 -22.43
N ALA A 277 8.59 -27.69 -22.96
CA ALA A 277 8.80 -27.77 -24.40
C ALA A 277 8.17 -29.09 -24.90
N PRO A 278 7.40 -29.06 -26.01
CA PRO A 278 6.83 -30.28 -26.55
C PRO A 278 7.98 -31.28 -26.75
N ALA A 279 7.78 -32.50 -26.25
CA ALA A 279 8.75 -33.58 -26.41
C ALA A 279 9.14 -33.65 -27.90
N PRO A 280 10.43 -33.85 -28.24
CA PRO A 280 10.85 -33.99 -29.63
C PRO A 280 9.91 -34.98 -30.31
N ALA A 281 9.27 -34.56 -31.39
CA ALA A 281 8.44 -35.46 -32.19
C ALA A 281 9.27 -36.71 -32.47
N ALA A 282 8.76 -37.88 -32.09
CA ALA A 282 9.42 -39.13 -32.38
C ALA A 282 9.70 -39.15 -33.89
N THR A 283 10.97 -39.27 -34.25
CA THR A 283 11.40 -39.42 -35.63
C THR A 283 10.54 -40.53 -36.25
N PRO A 284 9.82 -40.29 -37.36
CA PRO A 284 9.09 -41.35 -38.03
C PRO A 284 10.07 -42.49 -38.29
N ALA A 285 9.72 -43.69 -37.82
CA ALA A 285 10.48 -44.89 -38.14
C ALA A 285 10.63 -44.94 -39.67
N ALA A 286 11.87 -45.09 -40.13
CA ALA A 286 12.15 -45.24 -41.55
C ALA A 286 11.27 -46.37 -42.11
N PRO A 287 10.64 -46.21 -43.29
CA PRO A 287 9.85 -47.28 -43.88
C PRO A 287 10.71 -48.54 -44.00
N ALA A 288 10.16 -49.65 -43.52
CA ALA A 288 10.79 -50.96 -43.63
C ALA A 288 11.20 -51.19 -45.09
N GLN A 289 12.49 -51.49 -45.29
CA GLN A 289 12.96 -51.95 -46.59
C GLN A 289 12.18 -53.21 -46.97
N PRO A 290 11.74 -53.36 -48.24
CA PRO A 290 11.14 -54.61 -48.70
C PRO A 290 12.13 -55.75 -48.47
N GLU A 291 11.64 -56.79 -47.82
CA GLU A 291 12.33 -58.05 -47.59
C GLU A 291 12.84 -58.60 -48.94
N ALA A 292 14.17 -58.73 -49.06
CA ALA A 292 14.78 -59.32 -50.23
C ALA A 292 14.38 -60.80 -50.29
N THR A 293 13.52 -61.15 -51.24
CA THR A 293 13.24 -62.54 -51.60
C THR A 293 14.55 -63.24 -51.98
N ALA A 294 14.86 -64.31 -51.25
CA ALA A 294 15.97 -65.21 -51.53
C ALA A 294 15.88 -65.77 -52.97
N PRO A 295 16.99 -65.84 -53.73
CA PRO A 295 16.97 -66.50 -55.03
C PRO A 295 16.87 -68.01 -54.86
N ASN A 296 15.84 -68.60 -55.48
CA ASN A 296 15.73 -70.03 -55.71
C ASN A 296 16.93 -70.52 -56.52
N THR A 297 17.66 -71.48 -55.95
CA THR A 297 18.59 -72.35 -56.66
C THR A 297 17.80 -73.43 -57.39
N ASP A 298 17.78 -73.42 -58.72
CA ASP A 298 17.87 -74.65 -59.50
C ASP A 298 18.08 -74.44 -61.01
N ALA A 299 18.87 -75.37 -61.56
CA ALA A 299 18.95 -75.81 -62.96
C ALA A 299 19.82 -75.02 -63.98
N THR A 300 21.10 -75.41 -64.01
CA THR A 300 21.83 -76.03 -65.15
C THR A 300 21.71 -75.49 -66.60
N ALA A 301 22.91 -75.17 -67.10
CA ALA A 301 23.53 -75.63 -68.36
C ALA A 301 23.15 -74.98 -69.70
N ALA A 302 24.08 -74.18 -70.25
CA ALA A 302 24.51 -74.27 -71.65
C ALA A 302 25.90 -73.63 -71.84
N THR A 303 26.63 -74.23 -72.76
CA THR A 303 28.08 -74.23 -73.04
C THR A 303 28.64 -73.04 -73.85
N ALA A 304 29.94 -72.76 -73.63
CA ALA A 304 31.04 -72.36 -74.55
C ALA A 304 30.77 -71.24 -75.60
N GLU A 305 31.64 -70.24 -75.83
CA GLU A 305 33.03 -70.36 -76.29
C GLU A 305 33.70 -68.96 -76.42
N LYS A 306 35.03 -68.89 -76.19
CA LYS A 306 36.07 -67.94 -76.71
C LYS A 306 35.82 -66.41 -76.68
N GLN A 307 36.77 -65.56 -76.27
CA GLN A 307 38.14 -65.43 -76.79
C GLN A 307 38.94 -64.48 -75.86
N ALA A 308 40.24 -64.73 -75.72
CA ALA A 308 41.23 -63.92 -75.00
C ALA A 308 41.81 -62.80 -75.90
N PRO A 309 42.90 -62.11 -75.51
CA PRO A 309 43.01 -61.00 -74.55
C PRO A 309 43.60 -59.74 -75.26
N VAL A 310 44.03 -58.70 -74.52
CA VAL A 310 45.34 -58.00 -74.65
C VAL A 310 45.35 -56.59 -74.04
N ALA A 311 46.38 -56.38 -73.20
CA ALA A 311 47.18 -55.19 -72.83
C ALA A 311 46.51 -53.92 -72.27
N GLY A 312 47.09 -53.26 -71.26
CA GLY A 312 48.39 -53.45 -70.60
C GLY A 312 48.53 -52.59 -69.36
#